data_AF-A0A662K6Q2-F1
#
_entry.id   AF-A0A662K6Q2-F1
#
_cell.length_a   1.000
_cell.length_b   1.000
_cell.length_c   1.000
_cell.angle_alpha   90.00
_cell.angle_beta   90.00
_cell.angle_gamma   90.00
#
_symmetry.space_group_name_H-M   'P 1'
#
loop_
_entity.id
_entity.type
_entity.pdbx_description
1 polymer ?
#
loop_
_entity_poly.entity_id
_entity_poly.type
_entity_poly.pdbx_seq_one_letter_code
_entity_poly.pdbx_strand_id
1 'polypeptide(L)'
;MRKTLIVRDLSETTFEKLKEYKKRCGFADKSWAEFFDYLVRDIHLSDLVPERITRYSFEVLMPLWCENLAINIPHIRAGRAINDLEGYGRGRAAIVIGAGPSLWKRNHLKILAESDFDGIVLICDRVLKDALKAGVTPDKFDIFVGTVDGNRELIWKHYDDPVVDMFGNKIKGLFTTMAAPNARERAERAGIEIYWFNPVFDDWRKNESFTRLAGMMTKTEKRPKGIGCVRGGGNVGCALWTIAFSVLGCDKIGLIGIDLGYLDGTPIEKTPYFDKILKSAKGDLNLASKYFKRIYNPYFKCYCLVDFVFDSYRKIWLYMASKAPKDVVTVNCTEGGSLFGEPYIYCMRFKDFLEHYKEENLLEYILKEDVSNIQQ
;
A
#
# COMPACT_ATOMS: atom_id res chain seq x y z
N MET A 1 30.33 26.11 18.67
CA MET A 1 31.37 25.12 19.06
C MET A 1 31.54 24.11 17.93
N ARG A 2 32.68 24.05 17.25
CA ARG A 2 32.99 22.94 16.34
C ARG A 2 33.25 21.71 17.21
N LYS A 3 32.39 20.69 17.13
CA LYS A 3 32.61 19.40 17.79
C LYS A 3 33.64 18.63 16.97
N THR A 4 34.73 18.21 17.59
CA THR A 4 35.73 17.35 16.97
C THR A 4 35.24 15.90 17.03
N LEU A 5 34.99 15.27 15.88
CA LEU A 5 34.69 13.85 15.76
C LEU A 5 36.01 13.07 15.76
N ILE A 6 36.21 12.23 16.77
CA ILE A 6 37.38 11.34 16.88
C ILE A 6 36.87 9.91 16.74
N VAL A 7 37.26 9.24 15.66
CA VAL A 7 37.01 7.81 15.47
C VAL A 7 38.18 7.04 16.09
N ARG A 8 37.89 6.14 17.04
CA ARG A 8 38.88 5.26 17.67
C ARG A 8 38.68 3.82 17.16
N ASP A 9 39.74 3.02 17.19
CA ASP A 9 39.70 1.58 16.92
C ASP A 9 39.21 1.19 15.52
N LEU A 10 39.42 2.07 14.53
CA LEU A 10 39.06 1.78 13.14
C LEU A 10 40.10 0.87 12.50
N SER A 11 39.70 -0.33 12.09
CA SER A 11 40.61 -1.23 11.36
C SER A 11 41.06 -0.61 10.03
N GLU A 12 42.28 -0.95 9.60
CA GLU A 12 42.86 -0.48 8.35
C GLU A 12 42.00 -0.87 7.15
N THR A 13 41.44 -2.08 7.17
CA THR A 13 40.50 -2.57 6.15
C THR A 13 39.21 -1.74 6.11
N THR A 14 38.66 -1.35 7.27
CA THR A 14 37.48 -0.50 7.34
C THR A 14 37.79 0.91 6.84
N PHE A 15 38.98 1.43 7.14
CA PHE A 15 39.41 2.75 6.69
C PHE A 15 39.54 2.83 5.17
N GLU A 16 40.12 1.82 4.53
CA GLU A 16 40.24 1.77 3.06
C GLU A 16 38.87 1.66 2.38
N LYS A 17 37.95 0.84 2.92
CA LYS A 17 36.55 0.80 2.45
C LYS A 17 35.86 2.15 2.56
N LEU A 18 36.08 2.88 3.66
CA LEU A 18 35.52 4.22 3.85
C LEU A 18 36.13 5.25 2.88
N LYS A 19 37.42 5.18 2.58
CA LYS A 19 38.06 6.03 1.57
C LYS A 19 37.48 5.79 0.18
N GLU A 20 37.33 4.53 -0.21
CA GLU A 20 36.76 4.17 -1.50
C GLU A 20 35.30 4.64 -1.61
N TYR A 21 34.53 4.46 -0.54
CA TYR A 21 33.15 4.96 -0.48
C TYR A 21 33.07 6.49 -0.56
N LYS A 22 33.93 7.21 0.18
CA LYS A 22 34.06 8.67 0.10
C LYS A 22 34.37 9.14 -1.32
N LYS A 23 35.27 8.45 -2.02
CA LYS A 23 35.59 8.73 -3.42
C LYS A 23 34.37 8.51 -4.33
N ARG A 24 33.66 7.38 -4.18
CA ARG A 24 32.45 7.07 -4.95
C ARG A 24 31.32 8.09 -4.77
N CYS A 25 31.22 8.70 -3.59
CA CYS A 25 30.25 9.76 -3.32
C CYS A 25 30.64 11.13 -3.92
N GLY A 26 31.80 11.26 -4.58
CA GLY A 26 32.30 12.53 -5.12
C GLY A 26 33.04 13.41 -4.10
N PHE A 27 33.44 12.84 -2.96
CA PHE A 27 34.11 13.56 -1.87
C PHE A 27 35.60 13.23 -1.79
N ALA A 28 36.24 12.77 -2.87
CA ALA A 28 37.64 12.34 -2.87
C ALA A 28 38.57 13.40 -2.26
N ASP A 29 38.46 14.64 -2.75
CA ASP A 29 39.32 15.77 -2.36
C ASP A 29 38.72 16.65 -1.25
N LYS A 30 37.57 16.24 -0.69
CA LYS A 30 36.88 16.95 0.40
C LYS A 30 37.36 16.49 1.76
N SER A 31 37.20 17.31 2.80
CA SER A 31 37.54 16.90 4.16
C SER A 31 36.64 15.76 4.65
N TRP A 32 37.09 15.00 5.64
CA TRP A 32 36.25 13.99 6.29
C TRP A 32 35.03 14.61 6.97
N ALA A 33 35.17 15.84 7.50
CA ALA A 33 34.05 16.59 8.07
C ALA A 33 32.96 16.86 7.02
N GLU A 34 33.32 17.39 5.85
CA GLU A 34 32.35 17.61 4.75
C GLU A 34 31.71 16.30 4.27
N PHE A 35 32.47 15.21 4.22
CA PHE A 35 31.92 13.91 3.86
C PHE A 35 30.94 13.38 4.90
N PHE A 36 31.25 13.48 6.19
CA PHE A 36 30.32 13.08 7.24
C PHE A 36 29.11 14.00 7.30
N ASP A 37 29.29 15.32 7.16
CA ASP A 37 28.19 16.28 7.03
C ASP A 37 27.28 15.93 5.86
N TYR A 38 27.85 15.55 4.70
CA TYR A 38 27.08 15.01 3.58
C TYR A 38 26.33 13.73 3.96
N LEU A 39 26.98 12.77 4.62
CA LEU A 39 26.33 11.52 5.03
C LEU A 39 25.17 11.74 6.02
N VAL A 40 25.25 12.78 6.84
CA VAL A 40 24.24 13.10 7.85
C VAL A 40 23.32 14.27 7.47
N ARG A 41 23.44 14.82 6.25
CA ARG A 41 22.69 16.03 5.83
C ARG A 41 21.17 15.86 5.89
N ASP A 42 20.71 14.62 5.71
CA ASP A 42 19.31 14.22 5.75
C ASP A 42 18.96 13.50 7.06
N ILE A 43 19.88 13.47 8.04
CA ILE A 43 19.66 12.89 9.37
C ILE A 43 19.22 14.01 10.31
N HIS A 44 17.96 14.00 10.70
CA HIS A 44 17.42 14.93 11.67
C HIS A 44 17.74 14.46 13.09
N LEU A 45 18.42 15.31 13.88
CA LEU A 45 18.79 15.04 15.28
C LEU A 45 17.59 14.99 16.24
N SER A 46 16.41 15.33 15.74
CA SER A 46 15.12 15.16 16.39
C SER A 46 14.17 14.57 15.36
N ASP A 47 13.33 13.63 15.77
CA ASP A 47 12.33 13.04 14.88
C ASP A 47 11.52 14.13 14.17
N LEU A 48 11.47 14.05 12.84
CA LEU A 48 10.52 14.85 12.08
C LEU A 48 9.09 14.54 12.57
N VAL A 49 8.17 15.51 12.46
CA VAL A 49 6.77 15.28 12.84
C VAL A 49 6.17 14.03 12.16
N PRO A 50 6.44 13.76 10.87
CA PRO A 50 6.09 12.48 10.24
C PRO A 50 6.64 11.24 10.93
N GLU A 51 7.92 11.24 11.32
CA GLU A 51 8.56 10.11 12.01
C GLU A 51 7.95 9.89 13.39
N ARG A 52 7.60 10.97 14.10
CA ARG A 52 6.85 10.90 15.36
C ARG A 52 5.48 10.31 15.16
N ILE A 53 4.74 10.72 14.12
CA ILE A 53 3.38 10.20 13.90
C ILE A 53 3.41 8.73 13.49
N THR A 54 4.36 8.31 12.65
CA THR A 54 4.52 6.90 12.31
C THR A 54 4.92 6.09 13.54
N ARG A 55 5.95 6.51 14.29
CA ARG A 55 6.38 5.80 15.51
C ARG A 55 5.27 5.73 16.54
N TYR A 56 4.59 6.85 16.80
CA TYR A 56 3.46 6.90 17.71
C TYR A 56 2.32 5.99 17.27
N SER A 57 2.03 5.92 15.96
CA SER A 57 1.02 5.00 15.44
C SER A 57 1.41 3.55 15.73
N PHE A 58 2.67 3.18 15.53
CA PHE A 58 3.19 1.85 15.88
C PHE A 58 3.11 1.58 17.39
N GLU A 59 3.63 2.47 18.23
CA GLU A 59 3.64 2.30 19.69
C GLU A 59 2.23 2.18 20.26
N VAL A 60 1.28 2.97 19.75
CA VAL A 60 -0.11 2.97 20.20
C VAL A 60 -0.90 1.77 19.68
N LEU A 61 -0.68 1.35 18.43
CA LEU A 61 -1.46 0.28 17.81
C LEU A 61 -0.86 -1.11 18.02
N MET A 62 0.43 -1.22 18.36
CA MET A 62 1.08 -2.52 18.56
C MET A 62 0.37 -3.39 19.61
N PRO A 63 -0.04 -2.88 20.80
CA PRO A 63 -0.80 -3.70 21.75
C PRO A 63 -2.09 -4.27 21.16
N LEU A 64 -2.88 -3.43 20.46
CA LEU A 64 -4.10 -3.85 19.77
C LEU A 64 -3.83 -4.93 18.72
N TRP A 65 -2.80 -4.72 17.90
CA TRP A 65 -2.42 -5.67 16.85
C TRP A 65 -1.95 -7.00 17.46
N CYS A 66 -1.11 -6.97 18.49
CA CYS A 66 -0.67 -8.17 19.20
C CYS A 66 -1.84 -8.96 19.79
N GLU A 67 -2.82 -8.28 20.38
CA GLU A 67 -4.02 -8.91 20.92
C GLU A 67 -4.89 -9.50 19.80
N ASN A 68 -5.09 -8.77 18.69
CA ASN A 68 -5.78 -9.30 17.51
C ASN A 68 -5.09 -10.55 16.97
N LEU A 69 -3.76 -10.52 16.86
CA LEU A 69 -2.97 -11.67 16.42
C LEU A 69 -3.22 -12.86 17.35
N ALA A 70 -3.10 -12.66 18.66
CA ALA A 70 -3.33 -13.72 19.66
C ALA A 70 -4.73 -14.35 19.52
N ILE A 71 -5.78 -13.54 19.33
CA ILE A 71 -7.15 -14.01 19.11
C ILE A 71 -7.28 -14.77 17.78
N ASN A 72 -6.61 -14.31 16.73
CA ASN A 72 -6.69 -14.93 15.40
C ASN A 72 -5.82 -16.18 15.27
N ILE A 73 -4.79 -16.40 16.12
CA ILE A 73 -3.84 -17.53 15.99
C ILE A 73 -4.51 -18.90 15.77
N PRO A 74 -5.56 -19.31 16.52
CA PRO A 74 -6.23 -20.59 16.29
C PRO A 74 -6.80 -20.70 14.86
N HIS A 75 -7.42 -19.62 14.37
CA HIS A 75 -8.00 -19.55 13.03
C HIS A 75 -6.94 -19.48 11.92
N ILE A 76 -5.84 -18.78 12.17
CA ILE A 76 -4.70 -18.68 11.26
C ILE A 76 -4.05 -20.07 11.08
N ARG A 77 -3.85 -20.78 12.19
CA ARG A 77 -3.20 -22.10 12.18
C ARG A 77 -4.10 -23.17 11.53
N ALA A 78 -5.41 -23.10 11.72
CA ALA A 78 -6.37 -24.04 11.13
C ALA A 78 -6.76 -23.69 9.69
N GLY A 79 -6.74 -22.41 9.32
CA GLY A 79 -7.27 -21.89 8.06
C GLY A 79 -6.31 -21.95 6.87
N ARG A 80 -6.66 -21.22 5.81
CA ARG A 80 -5.86 -21.09 4.59
C ARG A 80 -4.85 -19.96 4.69
N ALA A 81 -3.74 -20.11 3.99
CA ALA A 81 -2.70 -19.11 3.92
C ALA A 81 -2.69 -18.46 2.54
N ILE A 82 -2.21 -17.24 2.44
CA ILE A 82 -2.06 -16.57 1.15
C ILE A 82 -1.17 -17.35 0.17
N ASN A 83 -0.27 -18.20 0.69
CA ASN A 83 0.54 -19.14 -0.10
C ASN A 83 -0.30 -20.12 -0.94
N ASP A 84 -1.52 -20.44 -0.49
CA ASP A 84 -2.42 -21.34 -1.21
C ASP A 84 -2.96 -20.69 -2.51
N LEU A 85 -2.69 -19.39 -2.72
CA LEU A 85 -3.08 -18.60 -3.89
C LEU A 85 -1.90 -18.30 -4.83
N GLU A 86 -0.72 -18.88 -4.58
CA GLU A 86 0.47 -18.64 -5.40
C GLU A 86 0.21 -19.00 -6.88
N GLY A 87 0.34 -18.01 -7.76
CA GLY A 87 0.13 -18.16 -9.20
C GLY A 87 -1.34 -18.25 -9.65
N TYR A 88 -2.32 -18.03 -8.77
CA TYR A 88 -3.75 -18.11 -9.09
C TYR A 88 -4.17 -17.21 -10.27
N GLY A 89 -3.55 -16.04 -10.39
CA GLY A 89 -3.79 -15.05 -11.43
C GLY A 89 -2.74 -15.02 -12.55
N ARG A 90 -1.90 -16.05 -12.68
CA ARG A 90 -0.85 -16.09 -13.71
C ARG A 90 -1.46 -15.95 -15.11
N GLY A 91 -0.94 -14.99 -15.87
CA GLY A 91 -1.43 -14.67 -17.22
C GLY A 91 -2.77 -13.93 -17.26
N ARG A 92 -3.32 -13.51 -16.11
CA ARG A 92 -4.54 -12.71 -16.00
C ARG A 92 -4.19 -11.29 -15.54
N ALA A 93 -4.88 -10.32 -16.10
CA ALA A 93 -4.85 -8.95 -15.59
C ALA A 93 -5.59 -8.85 -14.25
N ALA A 94 -5.25 -7.84 -13.46
CA ALA A 94 -5.93 -7.51 -12.22
C ALA A 94 -6.37 -6.04 -12.19
N ILE A 95 -7.47 -5.76 -11.51
CA ILE A 95 -7.88 -4.42 -11.12
C ILE A 95 -7.85 -4.33 -9.60
N VAL A 96 -7.09 -3.37 -9.07
CA VAL A 96 -7.02 -3.07 -7.64
C VAL A 96 -7.85 -1.83 -7.35
N ILE A 97 -8.81 -1.98 -6.44
CA ILE A 97 -9.81 -0.96 -6.10
C ILE A 97 -9.52 -0.38 -4.72
N GLY A 98 -9.07 0.87 -4.70
CA GLY A 98 -8.95 1.71 -3.52
C GLY A 98 -10.25 2.44 -3.16
N ALA A 99 -10.26 3.07 -1.99
CA ALA A 99 -11.41 3.81 -1.47
C ALA A 99 -11.30 5.35 -1.67
N GLY A 100 -10.45 5.78 -2.60
CA GLY A 100 -10.23 7.18 -2.89
C GLY A 100 -11.41 7.83 -3.64
N PRO A 101 -11.50 9.18 -3.58
CA PRO A 101 -12.67 9.89 -4.08
C PRO A 101 -12.87 9.81 -5.60
N SER A 102 -11.84 9.47 -6.39
CA SER A 102 -12.02 9.33 -7.83
C SER A 102 -13.00 8.20 -8.19
N LEU A 103 -13.09 7.17 -7.34
CA LEU A 103 -13.91 5.98 -7.59
C LEU A 103 -15.37 6.33 -7.87
N TRP A 104 -15.96 7.19 -7.03
CA TRP A 104 -17.32 7.68 -7.22
C TRP A 104 -17.38 8.89 -8.17
N LYS A 105 -16.36 9.76 -8.18
CA LYS A 105 -16.34 10.94 -9.07
C LYS A 105 -16.31 10.55 -10.55
N ARG A 106 -15.72 9.40 -10.87
CA ARG A 106 -15.56 8.86 -12.22
C ARG A 106 -16.48 7.68 -12.52
N ASN A 107 -17.33 7.29 -11.57
CA ASN A 107 -18.22 6.12 -11.69
C ASN A 107 -17.47 4.82 -12.06
N HIS A 108 -16.25 4.62 -11.55
CA HIS A 108 -15.40 3.50 -11.94
C HIS A 108 -16.03 2.13 -11.65
N LEU A 109 -16.75 1.99 -10.53
CA LEU A 109 -17.45 0.73 -10.22
C LEU A 109 -18.51 0.39 -11.26
N LYS A 110 -19.27 1.39 -11.72
CA LYS A 110 -20.28 1.20 -12.78
C LYS A 110 -19.61 0.85 -14.10
N ILE A 111 -18.55 1.57 -14.48
CA ILE A 111 -17.78 1.29 -15.70
C ILE A 111 -17.22 -0.14 -15.67
N LEU A 112 -16.70 -0.60 -14.53
CA LEU A 112 -16.22 -1.97 -14.37
C LEU A 112 -17.36 -2.98 -14.48
N ALA A 113 -18.49 -2.75 -13.79
CA ALA A 113 -19.63 -3.64 -13.85
C ALA A 113 -20.18 -3.82 -15.28
N GLU A 114 -20.13 -2.76 -16.11
CA GLU A 114 -20.59 -2.75 -17.49
C GLU A 114 -19.54 -3.27 -18.51
N SER A 115 -18.28 -3.48 -18.12
CA SER A 115 -17.19 -3.85 -19.04
C SER A 115 -17.03 -5.36 -19.25
N ASP A 116 -16.34 -5.78 -20.31
CA ASP A 116 -15.99 -7.19 -20.57
C ASP A 116 -14.66 -7.61 -19.92
N PHE A 117 -14.32 -7.03 -18.78
CA PHE A 117 -13.12 -7.41 -18.03
C PHE A 117 -13.26 -8.83 -17.46
N ASP A 118 -12.33 -9.73 -17.79
CA ASP A 118 -12.33 -11.15 -17.36
C ASP A 118 -11.19 -11.50 -16.37
N GLY A 119 -10.46 -10.48 -15.91
CA GLY A 119 -9.38 -10.61 -14.95
C GLY A 119 -9.84 -10.74 -13.50
N ILE A 120 -8.90 -10.50 -12.58
CA ILE A 120 -9.13 -10.57 -11.13
C ILE A 120 -9.45 -9.18 -10.59
N VAL A 121 -10.39 -9.08 -9.65
CA VAL A 121 -10.74 -7.83 -8.98
C VAL A 121 -10.37 -7.92 -7.50
N LEU A 122 -9.46 -7.05 -7.05
CA LEU A 122 -9.02 -6.95 -5.67
C LEU A 122 -9.58 -5.66 -5.04
N ILE A 123 -10.43 -5.80 -4.03
CA ILE A 123 -11.22 -4.70 -3.47
C ILE A 123 -10.75 -4.41 -2.04
N CYS A 124 -10.48 -3.15 -1.71
CA CYS A 124 -10.33 -2.76 -0.30
C CYS A 124 -11.63 -3.01 0.46
N ASP A 125 -11.57 -3.59 1.66
CA ASP A 125 -12.74 -3.87 2.51
C ASP A 125 -13.81 -2.77 2.52
N ARG A 126 -13.42 -1.51 2.73
CA ARG A 126 -14.33 -0.35 2.75
C ARG A 126 -15.21 -0.22 1.51
N VAL A 127 -14.76 -0.70 0.36
CA VAL A 127 -15.42 -0.57 -0.94
C VAL A 127 -16.28 -1.80 -1.26
N LEU A 128 -16.11 -2.92 -0.54
CA LEU A 128 -16.73 -4.20 -0.90
C LEU A 128 -18.24 -4.09 -1.15
N LYS A 129 -18.99 -3.55 -0.19
CA LYS A 129 -20.45 -3.42 -0.30
C LYS A 129 -20.87 -2.52 -1.47
N ASP A 130 -20.14 -1.46 -1.74
CA ASP A 130 -20.47 -0.50 -2.80
C ASP A 130 -20.15 -1.08 -4.18
N ALA A 131 -19.06 -1.84 -4.29
CA ALA A 131 -18.71 -2.60 -5.50
C ALA A 131 -19.75 -3.66 -5.83
N LEU A 132 -20.16 -4.46 -4.84
CA LEU A 132 -21.19 -5.49 -5.04
C LEU A 132 -22.53 -4.86 -5.46
N LYS A 133 -22.96 -3.76 -4.81
CA LYS A 133 -24.18 -3.02 -5.17
C LYS A 133 -24.12 -2.38 -6.55
N ALA A 134 -22.93 -2.02 -7.02
CA ALA A 134 -22.72 -1.47 -8.36
C ALA A 134 -22.70 -2.53 -9.47
N GLY A 135 -22.78 -3.83 -9.13
CA GLY A 135 -22.75 -4.93 -10.10
C GLY A 135 -21.36 -5.55 -10.31
N VAL A 136 -20.35 -5.16 -9.53
CA VAL A 136 -19.05 -5.84 -9.50
C VAL A 136 -19.18 -7.06 -8.58
N THR A 137 -19.85 -8.11 -9.08
CA THR A 137 -20.20 -9.31 -8.29
C THR A 137 -19.41 -10.55 -8.72
N PRO A 138 -19.36 -11.60 -7.87
CA PRO A 138 -18.71 -12.87 -8.20
C PRO A 138 -19.38 -13.65 -9.34
N ASP A 139 -20.54 -13.21 -9.84
CA ASP A 139 -21.16 -13.82 -11.01
C ASP A 139 -20.44 -13.43 -12.31
N LYS A 140 -19.68 -12.33 -12.29
CA LYS A 140 -18.92 -11.81 -13.43
C LYS A 140 -17.41 -11.78 -13.19
N PHE A 141 -16.97 -11.57 -11.95
CA PHE A 141 -15.56 -11.35 -11.62
C PHE A 141 -15.03 -12.33 -10.59
N ASP A 142 -13.74 -12.64 -10.67
CA ASP A 142 -13.03 -13.32 -9.58
C ASP A 142 -12.67 -12.29 -8.51
N ILE A 143 -13.42 -12.28 -7.39
CA ILE A 143 -13.32 -11.22 -6.38
C ILE A 143 -12.49 -11.65 -5.18
N PHE A 144 -11.52 -10.81 -4.86
CA PHE A 144 -10.77 -10.80 -3.61
C PHE A 144 -11.08 -9.53 -2.83
N VAL A 145 -11.24 -9.63 -1.52
CA VAL A 145 -11.36 -8.47 -0.63
C VAL A 145 -10.22 -8.43 0.37
N GLY A 146 -9.55 -7.29 0.52
CA GLY A 146 -8.44 -7.11 1.45
C GLY A 146 -8.84 -6.45 2.76
N THR A 147 -8.37 -6.99 3.88
CA THR A 147 -8.43 -6.33 5.20
C THR A 147 -7.07 -6.34 5.88
N VAL A 148 -6.60 -5.14 6.23
CA VAL A 148 -5.31 -4.93 6.90
C VAL A 148 -5.48 -4.37 8.31
N ASP A 149 -6.46 -3.50 8.53
CA ASP A 149 -6.60 -2.72 9.74
C ASP A 149 -7.15 -3.58 10.91
N GLY A 150 -6.63 -3.31 12.11
CA GLY A 150 -6.99 -3.99 13.35
C GLY A 150 -8.12 -3.35 14.14
N ASN A 151 -8.67 -2.21 13.69
CA ASN A 151 -9.69 -1.47 14.42
C ASN A 151 -11.01 -2.25 14.58
N ARG A 152 -11.30 -2.67 15.81
CA ARG A 152 -12.48 -3.49 16.15
C ARG A 152 -13.82 -2.74 16.08
N GLU A 153 -13.84 -1.41 15.99
CA GLU A 153 -15.08 -0.62 15.96
C GLU A 153 -15.54 -0.30 14.53
N LEU A 154 -14.61 -0.29 13.58
CA LEU A 154 -14.84 0.23 12.23
C LEU A 154 -14.87 -0.87 11.16
N ILE A 155 -13.93 -1.81 11.21
CA ILE A 155 -13.65 -2.68 10.06
C ILE A 155 -14.75 -3.70 9.81
N TRP A 156 -15.36 -4.25 10.86
CA TRP A 156 -16.45 -5.23 10.71
C TRP A 156 -17.67 -4.67 9.96
N LYS A 157 -17.91 -3.35 10.06
CA LYS A 157 -19.01 -2.65 9.36
C LYS A 157 -18.87 -2.66 7.84
N HIS A 158 -17.67 -2.91 7.33
CA HIS A 158 -17.42 -3.04 5.89
C HIS A 158 -17.98 -4.36 5.33
N TYR A 159 -18.18 -5.35 6.19
CA TYR A 159 -18.74 -6.66 5.87
C TYR A 159 -20.21 -6.80 6.29
N ASP A 160 -20.75 -5.82 7.03
CA ASP A 160 -22.10 -5.88 7.57
C ASP A 160 -23.14 -5.31 6.62
N ASP A 161 -23.46 -6.06 5.57
CA ASP A 161 -24.48 -5.70 4.58
C ASP A 161 -25.10 -6.96 3.95
N PRO A 162 -26.42 -7.01 3.71
CA PRO A 162 -27.08 -8.16 3.08
C PRO A 162 -26.49 -8.54 1.71
N VAL A 163 -25.93 -7.57 0.96
CA VAL A 163 -25.28 -7.87 -0.32
C VAL A 163 -24.00 -8.70 -0.13
N VAL A 164 -23.31 -8.51 1.00
CA VAL A 164 -22.13 -9.31 1.35
C VAL A 164 -22.56 -10.72 1.74
N ASP A 165 -23.68 -10.88 2.45
CA ASP A 165 -24.22 -12.19 2.79
C ASP A 165 -24.69 -12.98 1.55
N MET A 166 -25.19 -12.26 0.53
CA MET A 166 -25.62 -12.86 -0.74
C MET A 166 -24.46 -13.47 -1.54
N PHE A 167 -23.30 -12.80 -1.55
CA PHE A 167 -22.18 -13.16 -2.42
C PHE A 167 -20.96 -13.73 -1.68
N GLY A 168 -20.94 -13.66 -0.34
CA GLY A 168 -19.75 -13.91 0.46
C GLY A 168 -19.15 -15.29 0.23
N ASN A 169 -19.96 -16.33 0.04
CA ASN A 169 -19.52 -17.70 -0.26
C ASN A 169 -18.74 -17.86 -1.59
N LYS A 170 -18.72 -16.85 -2.45
CA LYS A 170 -17.93 -16.82 -3.70
C LYS A 170 -16.74 -15.85 -3.64
N ILE A 171 -16.52 -15.19 -2.50
CA ILE A 171 -15.48 -14.16 -2.32
C ILE A 171 -14.32 -14.72 -1.52
N LYS A 172 -13.09 -14.43 -1.95
CA LYS A 172 -11.87 -14.77 -1.21
C LYS A 172 -11.43 -13.56 -0.37
N GLY A 173 -11.34 -13.71 0.95
CA GLY A 173 -10.88 -12.70 1.88
C GLY A 173 -9.37 -12.77 2.10
N LEU A 174 -8.64 -11.71 1.82
CA LEU A 174 -7.21 -11.55 2.08
C LEU A 174 -7.02 -10.77 3.39
N PHE A 175 -6.85 -11.48 4.50
CA PHE A 175 -6.80 -10.87 5.83
C PHE A 175 -5.39 -10.88 6.40
N THR A 176 -4.95 -9.75 6.95
CA THR A 176 -3.74 -9.77 7.78
C THR A 176 -3.97 -10.62 9.01
N THR A 177 -2.93 -11.26 9.52
CA THR A 177 -2.99 -12.00 10.78
C THR A 177 -3.38 -11.14 12.00
N MET A 178 -3.38 -9.81 11.84
CA MET A 178 -3.68 -8.81 12.88
C MET A 178 -4.97 -8.04 12.62
N ALA A 179 -5.72 -8.42 11.57
CA ALA A 179 -7.02 -7.85 11.25
C ALA A 179 -7.97 -7.95 12.46
N ALA A 180 -8.91 -7.02 12.55
CA ALA A 180 -9.92 -7.02 13.61
C ALA A 180 -10.65 -8.39 13.68
N PRO A 181 -10.59 -9.13 14.81
CA PRO A 181 -11.17 -10.47 14.89
C PRO A 181 -12.67 -10.52 14.60
N ASN A 182 -13.42 -9.49 15.03
CA ASN A 182 -14.84 -9.38 14.74
C ASN A 182 -15.14 -9.07 13.26
N ALA A 183 -14.21 -8.46 12.53
CA ALA A 183 -14.34 -8.32 11.07
C ALA A 183 -14.14 -9.68 10.38
N ARG A 184 -13.17 -10.48 10.83
CA ARG A 184 -13.01 -11.88 10.38
C ARG A 184 -14.29 -12.68 10.64
N GLU A 185 -14.82 -12.63 11.86
CA GLU A 185 -16.06 -13.33 12.21
C GLU A 185 -17.25 -12.92 11.33
N ARG A 186 -17.40 -11.62 11.07
CA ARG A 186 -18.49 -11.13 10.21
C ARG A 186 -18.33 -11.59 8.76
N ALA A 187 -17.11 -11.59 8.24
CA ALA A 187 -16.79 -12.07 6.90
C ALA A 187 -17.02 -13.59 6.77
N GLU A 188 -16.55 -14.38 7.73
CA GLU A 188 -16.78 -15.83 7.80
C GLU A 188 -18.28 -16.16 7.85
N ARG A 189 -19.07 -15.37 8.59
CA ARG A 189 -20.55 -15.53 8.65
C ARG A 189 -21.23 -15.30 7.31
N ALA A 190 -20.71 -14.39 6.48
CA ALA A 190 -21.16 -14.20 5.11
C ALA A 190 -20.69 -15.32 4.17
N GLY A 191 -19.86 -16.25 4.64
CA GLY A 191 -19.27 -17.32 3.84
C GLY A 191 -17.96 -16.96 3.15
N ILE A 192 -17.38 -15.78 3.41
CA ILE A 192 -16.11 -15.36 2.80
C ILE A 192 -15.00 -16.31 3.20
N GLU A 193 -14.29 -16.85 2.21
CA GLU A 193 -13.18 -17.78 2.43
C GLU A 193 -11.90 -17.00 2.77
N ILE A 194 -11.44 -17.10 4.02
CA ILE A 194 -10.31 -16.31 4.51
C ILE A 194 -8.95 -16.98 4.20
N TYR A 195 -8.08 -16.20 3.57
CA TYR A 195 -6.66 -16.46 3.32
C TYR A 195 -5.81 -15.48 4.12
N TRP A 196 -5.05 -16.00 5.07
CA TRP A 196 -4.25 -15.19 5.99
C TRP A 196 -2.91 -14.80 5.40
N PHE A 197 -2.43 -13.59 5.71
CA PHE A 197 -1.05 -13.17 5.43
C PHE A 197 -0.44 -12.36 6.58
N ASN A 198 0.88 -12.44 6.73
CA ASN A 198 1.59 -11.63 7.71
C ASN A 198 1.94 -10.25 7.12
N PRO A 199 1.58 -9.13 7.76
CA PRO A 199 2.07 -7.82 7.34
C PRO A 199 3.57 -7.65 7.68
N VAL A 200 4.31 -6.99 6.80
CA VAL A 200 5.71 -6.58 7.07
C VAL A 200 5.74 -5.18 7.68
N PHE A 201 6.22 -5.08 8.92
CA PHE A 201 6.34 -3.80 9.65
C PHE A 201 7.77 -3.31 9.82
N ASP A 202 8.70 -4.24 10.00
CA ASP A 202 10.07 -3.97 10.40
C ASP A 202 11.05 -4.88 9.66
N ASP A 203 12.34 -4.69 9.92
CA ASP A 203 13.39 -5.51 9.33
C ASP A 203 13.39 -6.91 9.96
N TRP A 204 12.74 -7.86 9.28
CA TRP A 204 12.61 -9.26 9.70
C TRP A 204 13.92 -10.01 9.86
N ARG A 205 15.06 -9.42 9.48
CA ARG A 205 16.39 -9.97 9.71
C ARG A 205 16.86 -9.77 11.16
N LYS A 206 16.23 -8.88 11.91
CA LYS A 206 16.54 -8.60 13.31
C LYS A 206 15.85 -9.60 14.24
N ASN A 207 16.47 -9.95 15.36
CA ASN A 207 15.94 -10.93 16.29
C ASN A 207 14.69 -10.41 17.04
N GLU A 208 14.70 -9.11 17.33
CA GLU A 208 13.61 -8.36 17.96
C GLU A 208 12.45 -8.03 17.01
N SER A 209 12.52 -8.48 15.74
CA SER A 209 11.51 -8.12 14.75
C SER A 209 10.15 -8.72 15.09
N PHE A 210 9.15 -7.84 15.11
CA PHE A 210 7.76 -8.24 15.24
C PHE A 210 7.29 -9.05 14.03
N THR A 211 7.66 -8.64 12.81
CA THR A 211 7.35 -9.39 11.58
C THR A 211 7.88 -10.83 11.66
N ARG A 212 9.11 -11.00 12.17
CA ARG A 212 9.73 -12.31 12.37
C ARG A 212 9.00 -13.14 13.42
N LEU A 213 8.64 -12.54 14.56
CA LEU A 213 7.89 -13.19 15.63
C LEU A 213 6.51 -13.67 15.15
N ALA A 214 5.75 -12.80 14.48
CA ALA A 214 4.45 -13.14 13.89
C ALA A 214 4.59 -14.34 12.92
N GLY A 215 5.56 -14.29 12.02
CA GLY A 215 5.87 -15.39 11.10
C GLY A 215 6.09 -16.72 11.82
N MET A 216 6.85 -16.74 12.92
CA MET A 216 7.08 -17.95 13.72
C MET A 216 5.81 -18.49 14.38
N MET A 217 4.94 -17.62 14.91
CA MET A 217 3.69 -18.03 15.57
C MET A 217 2.69 -18.66 14.60
N THR A 218 2.74 -18.29 13.32
CA THR A 218 1.87 -18.84 12.26
C THR A 218 2.29 -20.22 11.73
N LYS A 219 3.44 -20.76 12.14
CA LYS A 219 3.93 -22.06 11.67
C LYS A 219 3.04 -23.21 12.15
N THR A 220 2.77 -24.15 11.26
CA THR A 220 2.08 -25.41 11.58
C THR A 220 2.85 -26.58 10.98
N GLU A 221 2.46 -27.81 11.31
CA GLU A 221 3.04 -29.01 10.68
C GLU A 221 2.83 -28.99 9.16
N LYS A 222 1.66 -28.53 8.69
CA LYS A 222 1.35 -28.36 7.27
C LYS A 222 2.11 -27.18 6.63
N ARG A 223 2.49 -26.18 7.42
CA ARG A 223 3.17 -24.95 6.97
C ARG A 223 4.39 -24.67 7.85
N PRO A 224 5.49 -25.46 7.73
CA PRO A 224 6.66 -25.32 8.58
C PRO A 224 7.42 -24.00 8.36
N LYS A 225 7.23 -23.38 7.18
CA LYS A 225 7.77 -22.05 6.85
C LYS A 225 6.89 -20.88 7.36
N GLY A 226 5.71 -21.19 7.92
CA GLY A 226 4.73 -20.18 8.32
C GLY A 226 3.93 -19.66 7.14
N ILE A 227 3.24 -18.55 7.36
CA ILE A 227 2.41 -17.88 6.35
C ILE A 227 3.20 -16.76 5.69
N GLY A 228 3.00 -16.60 4.39
CA GLY A 228 3.62 -15.58 3.55
C GLY A 228 3.45 -14.16 4.10
N CYS A 229 4.49 -13.35 3.93
CA CYS A 229 4.52 -11.97 4.38
C CYS A 229 4.27 -11.02 3.19
N VAL A 230 3.44 -10.00 3.40
CA VAL A 230 3.14 -8.97 2.40
C VAL A 230 3.57 -7.61 2.94
N ARG A 231 4.32 -6.86 2.12
CA ARG A 231 4.61 -5.46 2.39
C ARG A 231 3.42 -4.61 1.95
N GLY A 232 2.65 -4.08 2.90
CA GLY A 232 1.38 -3.41 2.60
C GLY A 232 1.47 -1.92 2.26
N GLY A 233 2.66 -1.31 2.26
CA GLY A 233 2.85 0.12 1.94
C GLY A 233 2.04 1.12 2.78
N GLY A 234 1.48 0.68 3.91
CA GLY A 234 0.71 1.50 4.85
C GLY A 234 -0.81 1.57 4.60
N ASN A 235 -1.35 0.94 3.56
CA ASN A 235 -2.79 0.89 3.32
C ASN A 235 -3.22 -0.39 2.56
N VAL A 236 -4.51 -0.71 2.60
CA VAL A 236 -5.06 -1.93 1.97
C VAL A 236 -4.82 -1.97 0.47
N GLY A 237 -5.00 -0.85 -0.25
CA GLY A 237 -4.84 -0.80 -1.71
C GLY A 237 -3.41 -1.14 -2.16
N CYS A 238 -2.40 -0.65 -1.45
CA CYS A 238 -1.00 -1.01 -1.74
C CYS A 238 -0.68 -2.47 -1.39
N ALA A 239 -1.27 -3.01 -0.31
CA ALA A 239 -1.17 -4.43 0.01
C ALA A 239 -1.78 -5.29 -1.09
N LEU A 240 -2.97 -4.94 -1.59
CA LEU A 240 -3.65 -5.65 -2.68
C LEU A 240 -2.87 -5.57 -3.99
N TRP A 241 -2.31 -4.41 -4.33
CA TRP A 241 -1.39 -4.28 -5.47
C TRP A 241 -0.18 -5.21 -5.33
N THR A 242 0.43 -5.27 -4.15
CA THR A 242 1.55 -6.18 -3.90
C THR A 242 1.12 -7.64 -4.04
N ILE A 243 -0.03 -8.02 -3.48
CA ILE A 243 -0.57 -9.39 -3.55
C ILE A 243 -0.86 -9.79 -4.99
N ALA A 244 -1.41 -8.87 -5.80
CA ALA A 244 -1.78 -9.14 -7.19
C ALA A 244 -0.60 -9.69 -8.02
N PHE A 245 0.57 -9.04 -7.98
CA PHE A 245 1.72 -9.56 -8.72
C PHE A 245 2.54 -10.58 -7.94
N SER A 246 2.80 -10.35 -6.64
CA SER A 246 3.78 -11.16 -5.91
C SER A 246 3.24 -12.51 -5.43
N VAL A 247 1.91 -12.62 -5.28
CA VAL A 247 1.27 -13.87 -4.85
C VAL A 247 0.41 -14.42 -5.97
N LEU A 248 -0.58 -13.65 -6.47
CA LEU A 248 -1.46 -14.17 -7.52
C LEU A 248 -0.71 -14.33 -8.85
N GLY A 249 0.36 -13.58 -9.09
CA GLY A 249 1.16 -13.69 -10.31
C GLY A 249 0.58 -12.94 -11.52
N CYS A 250 -0.29 -11.95 -11.28
CA CYS A 250 -0.77 -11.05 -12.33
C CYS A 250 0.35 -10.13 -12.83
N ASP A 251 0.44 -9.96 -14.13
CA ASP A 251 1.48 -9.18 -14.82
C ASP A 251 0.98 -7.83 -15.35
N LYS A 252 -0.34 -7.65 -15.49
CA LYS A 252 -0.99 -6.39 -15.90
C LYS A 252 -1.95 -5.94 -14.82
N ILE A 253 -1.70 -4.79 -14.20
CA ILE A 253 -2.46 -4.32 -13.04
C ILE A 253 -2.98 -2.90 -13.26
N GLY A 254 -4.30 -2.75 -13.33
CA GLY A 254 -4.99 -1.46 -13.33
C GLY A 254 -5.34 -1.01 -11.92
N LEU A 255 -5.11 0.26 -11.59
CA LEU A 255 -5.46 0.83 -10.28
C LEU A 255 -6.63 1.81 -10.41
N ILE A 256 -7.68 1.66 -9.62
CA ILE A 256 -8.76 2.65 -9.51
C ILE A 256 -9.00 3.02 -8.05
N GLY A 257 -9.38 4.28 -7.78
CA GLY A 257 -9.58 4.78 -6.41
C GLY A 257 -8.32 4.79 -5.53
N ILE A 258 -7.11 4.75 -6.12
CA ILE A 258 -5.83 4.87 -5.39
C ILE A 258 -5.35 6.33 -5.45
N ASP A 259 -6.20 7.26 -4.99
CA ASP A 259 -5.90 8.69 -5.11
C ASP A 259 -4.69 9.13 -4.27
N LEU A 260 -4.48 8.49 -3.11
CA LEU A 260 -3.46 8.88 -2.13
C LEU A 260 -3.49 10.39 -1.87
N GLY A 261 -4.69 10.90 -1.57
CA GLY A 261 -4.97 12.31 -1.36
C GLY A 261 -6.47 12.58 -1.28
N TYR A 262 -6.79 13.85 -1.13
CA TYR A 262 -8.14 14.40 -1.09
C TYR A 262 -8.47 15.14 -2.38
N LEU A 263 -9.75 15.40 -2.59
CA LEU A 263 -10.20 16.28 -3.66
C LEU A 263 -9.60 17.68 -3.49
N ASP A 264 -9.32 18.32 -4.62
CA ASP A 264 -8.91 19.72 -4.63
C ASP A 264 -9.93 20.62 -3.94
N GLY A 265 -9.44 21.60 -3.19
CA GLY A 265 -10.29 22.52 -2.43
C GLY A 265 -10.90 21.95 -1.13
N THR A 266 -10.62 20.69 -0.75
CA THR A 266 -11.02 20.16 0.56
C THR A 266 -10.40 21.02 1.67
N PRO A 267 -11.18 21.62 2.60
CA PRO A 267 -10.62 22.33 3.73
C PRO A 267 -9.76 21.39 4.60
N ILE A 268 -8.58 21.84 5.03
CA ILE A 268 -7.63 20.98 5.76
C ILE A 268 -8.25 20.45 7.06
N GLU A 269 -9.13 21.22 7.69
CA GLU A 269 -9.85 20.89 8.93
C GLU A 269 -10.84 19.73 8.76
N LYS A 270 -11.27 19.47 7.51
CA LYS A 270 -12.18 18.36 7.17
C LYS A 270 -11.43 17.09 6.80
N THR A 271 -10.10 17.09 6.85
CA THR A 271 -9.29 15.91 6.53
C THR A 271 -9.19 14.97 7.75
N PRO A 272 -9.23 13.64 7.57
CA PRO A 272 -9.19 12.67 8.67
C PRO A 272 -7.95 12.74 9.57
N TYR A 273 -6.84 13.30 9.07
CA TYR A 273 -5.59 13.41 9.82
C TYR A 273 -5.36 14.79 10.43
N PHE A 274 -6.25 15.77 10.21
CA PHE A 274 -6.07 17.14 10.68
C PHE A 274 -5.84 17.22 12.18
N ASP A 275 -6.72 16.63 13.00
CA ASP A 275 -6.61 16.69 14.46
C ASP A 275 -5.30 16.08 14.98
N LYS A 276 -4.85 14.98 14.35
CA LYS A 276 -3.58 14.33 14.69
C LYS A 276 -2.38 15.19 14.29
N ILE A 277 -2.45 15.84 13.13
CA ILE A 277 -1.42 16.78 12.65
C ILE A 277 -1.36 17.99 13.58
N LEU A 278 -2.51 18.59 13.91
CA LEU A 278 -2.61 19.75 14.79
C LEU A 278 -2.10 19.43 16.19
N LYS A 279 -2.46 18.28 16.75
CA LYS A 279 -1.94 17.80 18.03
C LYS A 279 -0.42 17.64 17.99
N SER A 280 0.11 17.07 16.91
CA SER A 280 1.56 16.90 16.73
C SER A 280 2.29 18.24 16.52
N ALA A 281 1.60 19.22 15.95
CA ALA A 281 2.02 20.62 15.84
C ALA A 281 1.76 21.44 17.13
N LYS A 282 1.37 20.78 18.24
CA LYS A 282 1.07 21.43 19.54
C LYS A 282 0.00 22.53 19.46
N GLY A 283 -0.99 22.37 18.58
CA GLY A 283 -2.07 23.34 18.39
C GLY A 283 -1.74 24.53 17.48
N ASP A 284 -0.51 24.61 16.93
CA ASP A 284 -0.14 25.66 15.98
C ASP A 284 -0.70 25.36 14.58
N LEU A 285 -1.71 26.13 14.18
CA LEU A 285 -2.36 26.02 12.86
C LEU A 285 -1.42 26.35 11.70
N ASN A 286 -0.50 27.32 11.86
CA ASN A 286 0.45 27.69 10.82
C ASN A 286 1.46 26.55 10.59
N LEU A 287 1.88 25.88 11.66
CA LEU A 287 2.74 24.71 11.57
C LEU A 287 1.99 23.50 11.00
N ALA A 288 0.75 23.25 11.47
CA ALA A 288 -0.10 22.17 10.97
C ALA A 288 -0.34 22.29 9.45
N SER A 289 -0.62 23.49 8.97
CA SER A 289 -0.90 23.75 7.56
C SER A 289 0.28 23.40 6.64
N LYS A 290 1.52 23.48 7.12
CA LYS A 290 2.73 23.11 6.35
C LYS A 290 2.83 21.61 6.04
N TYR A 291 2.06 20.77 6.72
CA TYR A 291 1.98 19.33 6.43
C TYR A 291 0.98 19.00 5.32
N PHE A 292 0.29 20.00 4.78
CA PHE A 292 -0.57 19.88 3.62
C PHE A 292 0.09 20.52 2.41
N LYS A 293 -0.03 19.87 1.26
CA LYS A 293 0.42 20.41 -0.02
C LYS A 293 -0.58 20.09 -1.10
N ARG A 294 -0.62 20.97 -2.10
CA ARG A 294 -1.39 20.76 -3.31
C ARG A 294 -0.46 20.17 -4.37
N ILE A 295 -0.80 19.01 -4.92
CA ILE A 295 -0.03 18.35 -5.98
C ILE A 295 -0.83 18.41 -7.28
N TYR A 296 -0.17 18.84 -8.36
CA TYR A 296 -0.71 18.75 -9.71
C TYR A 296 -0.39 17.38 -10.32
N ASN A 297 -1.41 16.67 -10.79
CA ASN A 297 -1.27 15.45 -11.57
C ASN A 297 -1.21 15.83 -13.06
N PRO A 298 -0.04 15.70 -13.72
CA PRO A 298 0.12 16.17 -15.09
C PRO A 298 -0.63 15.32 -16.12
N TYR A 299 -0.87 14.04 -15.82
CA TYR A 299 -1.56 13.10 -16.71
C TYR A 299 -3.06 13.39 -16.75
N PHE A 300 -3.69 13.47 -15.58
CA PHE A 300 -5.14 13.72 -15.47
C PHE A 300 -5.51 15.20 -15.39
N LYS A 301 -4.52 16.09 -15.49
CA LYS A 301 -4.68 17.55 -15.51
C LYS A 301 -5.53 18.07 -14.34
N CYS A 302 -5.30 17.52 -13.15
CA CYS A 302 -6.07 17.84 -11.95
C CYS A 302 -5.17 18.07 -10.74
N TYR A 303 -5.65 18.87 -9.79
CA TYR A 303 -5.00 19.00 -8.49
C TYR A 303 -5.58 18.03 -7.47
N CYS A 304 -4.77 17.70 -6.47
CA CYS A 304 -5.20 17.00 -5.26
C CYS A 304 -4.55 17.65 -4.04
N LEU A 305 -5.29 17.66 -2.93
CA LEU A 305 -4.72 18.03 -1.63
C LEU A 305 -4.12 16.76 -1.02
N VAL A 306 -2.90 16.87 -0.48
CA VAL A 306 -2.18 15.75 0.10
C VAL A 306 -1.60 16.20 1.43
N ASP A 307 -1.93 15.48 2.50
CA ASP A 307 -1.25 15.64 3.78
C ASP A 307 0.03 14.79 3.84
N PHE A 308 0.80 14.94 4.92
CA PHE A 308 2.04 14.19 5.07
C PHE A 308 1.83 12.66 5.13
N VAL A 309 0.67 12.16 5.59
CA VAL A 309 0.38 10.71 5.67
C VAL A 309 0.22 10.16 4.26
N PHE A 310 -0.65 10.79 3.46
CA PHE A 310 -0.86 10.39 2.07
C PHE A 310 0.39 10.61 1.21
N ASP A 311 1.16 11.66 1.46
CA ASP A 311 2.46 11.85 0.80
C ASP A 311 3.45 10.73 1.18
N SER A 312 3.44 10.27 2.42
CA SER A 312 4.25 9.15 2.87
C SER A 312 3.83 7.85 2.19
N TYR A 313 2.53 7.55 2.12
CA TYR A 313 2.03 6.41 1.37
C TYR A 313 2.41 6.48 -0.11
N ARG A 314 2.27 7.65 -0.75
CA ARG A 314 2.70 7.86 -2.14
C ARG A 314 4.19 7.57 -2.33
N LYS A 315 5.06 8.09 -1.46
CA LYS A 315 6.51 7.85 -1.52
C LYS A 315 6.87 6.38 -1.32
N ILE A 316 6.25 5.72 -0.34
CA ILE A 316 6.46 4.29 -0.08
C ILE A 316 6.00 3.46 -1.27
N TRP A 317 4.83 3.79 -1.85
CA TRP A 317 4.31 3.11 -3.02
C TRP A 317 5.28 3.23 -4.21
N LEU A 318 5.73 4.45 -4.55
CA LEU A 318 6.69 4.66 -5.65
C LEU A 318 8.02 3.95 -5.40
N TYR A 319 8.50 3.92 -4.16
CA TYR A 319 9.68 3.14 -3.80
C TYR A 319 9.44 1.64 -4.02
N MET A 320 8.30 1.10 -3.59
CA MET A 320 7.96 -0.31 -3.82
C MET A 320 7.83 -0.63 -5.31
N ALA A 321 7.22 0.26 -6.10
CA ALA A 321 7.12 0.10 -7.55
C ALA A 321 8.49 0.08 -8.23
N SER A 322 9.45 0.89 -7.75
CA SER A 322 10.84 0.82 -8.22
C SER A 322 11.57 -0.50 -7.92
N LYS A 323 10.98 -1.35 -7.07
CA LYS A 323 11.48 -2.69 -6.70
C LYS A 323 10.61 -3.81 -7.23
N ALA A 324 9.48 -3.51 -7.87
CA ALA A 324 8.62 -4.51 -8.47
C ALA A 324 9.33 -5.19 -9.66
N PRO A 325 8.97 -6.44 -9.99
CA PRO A 325 9.47 -7.11 -11.19
C PRO A 325 9.20 -6.27 -12.45
N LYS A 326 10.15 -6.23 -13.39
CA LYS A 326 10.07 -5.37 -14.58
C LYS A 326 9.01 -5.80 -15.59
N ASP A 327 8.63 -7.07 -15.54
CA ASP A 327 7.58 -7.71 -16.33
C ASP A 327 6.17 -7.42 -15.79
N VAL A 328 6.05 -6.81 -14.60
CA VAL A 328 4.77 -6.36 -14.04
C VAL A 328 4.49 -4.93 -14.51
N VAL A 329 3.50 -4.79 -15.38
CA VAL A 329 2.99 -3.50 -15.86
C VAL A 329 1.88 -3.02 -14.93
N THR A 330 2.17 -1.98 -14.14
CA THR A 330 1.14 -1.32 -13.32
C THR A 330 0.74 0.00 -13.94
N VAL A 331 -0.57 0.19 -14.12
CA VAL A 331 -1.16 1.39 -14.69
C VAL A 331 -2.13 2.05 -13.72
N ASN A 332 -1.85 3.29 -13.38
CA ASN A 332 -2.78 4.13 -12.67
C ASN A 332 -3.95 4.54 -13.58
N CYS A 333 -5.12 3.98 -13.28
CA CYS A 333 -6.39 4.29 -13.93
C CYS A 333 -7.31 5.12 -13.01
N THR A 334 -6.76 5.69 -11.93
CA THR A 334 -7.51 6.41 -10.90
C THR A 334 -8.11 7.71 -11.45
N GLU A 335 -7.60 8.26 -12.55
CA GLU A 335 -8.11 9.49 -13.19
C GLU A 335 -8.20 10.70 -12.23
N GLY A 336 -7.30 10.71 -11.25
CA GLY A 336 -7.24 11.63 -10.14
C GLY A 336 -6.04 11.33 -9.22
N GLY A 337 -6.01 12.04 -8.10
CA GLY A 337 -5.03 11.80 -7.04
C GLY A 337 -3.59 12.16 -7.38
N SER A 338 -2.68 11.70 -6.52
CA SER A 338 -1.27 12.11 -6.49
C SER A 338 -0.30 11.05 -7.02
N LEU A 339 -0.80 9.86 -7.42
CA LEU A 339 0.05 8.73 -7.78
C LEU A 339 0.49 8.79 -9.25
N PHE A 340 1.73 9.20 -9.48
CA PHE A 340 2.40 9.20 -10.78
C PHE A 340 3.92 9.19 -10.58
N GLY A 341 4.67 8.61 -11.51
CA GLY A 341 6.13 8.51 -11.39
C GLY A 341 6.75 7.48 -12.32
N GLU A 342 6.71 7.75 -13.62
CA GLU A 342 7.44 6.96 -14.63
C GLU A 342 8.93 6.81 -14.28
N PRO A 343 9.57 5.69 -14.67
CA PRO A 343 9.02 4.56 -15.41
C PRO A 343 8.36 3.49 -14.49
N TYR A 344 8.12 3.81 -13.22
CA TYR A 344 7.65 2.81 -12.23
C TYR A 344 6.14 2.61 -12.22
N ILE A 345 5.40 3.61 -12.69
CA ILE A 345 3.95 3.55 -12.88
C ILE A 345 3.57 4.43 -14.05
N TYR A 346 2.68 3.92 -14.89
CA TYR A 346 2.13 4.62 -16.04
C TYR A 346 0.72 5.10 -15.72
N CYS A 347 0.20 6.08 -16.46
CA CYS A 347 -1.16 6.58 -16.29
C CYS A 347 -1.93 6.40 -17.59
N MET A 348 -3.19 5.94 -17.50
CA MET A 348 -4.13 5.91 -18.62
C MET A 348 -5.56 6.07 -18.07
N ARG A 349 -6.56 6.40 -18.92
CA ARG A 349 -7.95 6.41 -18.44
C ARG A 349 -8.41 4.98 -18.20
N PHE A 350 -9.37 4.80 -17.28
CA PHE A 350 -9.81 3.46 -16.92
C PHE A 350 -10.47 2.72 -18.09
N LYS A 351 -11.22 3.43 -18.94
CA LYS A 351 -11.81 2.84 -20.15
C LYS A 351 -10.74 2.34 -21.12
N ASP A 352 -9.70 3.15 -21.36
CA ASP A 352 -8.59 2.79 -22.22
C ASP A 352 -7.87 1.52 -21.68
N PHE A 353 -7.71 1.38 -20.36
CA PHE A 353 -7.17 0.15 -19.77
C PHE A 353 -8.07 -1.07 -20.04
N LEU A 354 -9.38 -0.91 -19.88
CA LEU A 354 -10.35 -1.99 -20.12
C LEU A 354 -10.39 -2.43 -21.59
N GLU A 355 -10.07 -1.54 -22.53
CA GLU A 355 -9.99 -1.84 -23.95
C GLU A 355 -8.67 -2.56 -24.31
N HIS A 356 -7.57 -2.26 -23.61
CA HIS A 356 -6.22 -2.70 -24.00
C HIS A 356 -5.50 -3.65 -23.02
N TYR A 357 -6.10 -4.05 -21.90
CA TYR A 357 -5.42 -4.95 -20.95
C TYR A 357 -5.04 -6.32 -21.54
N LYS A 358 -5.65 -6.73 -22.66
CA LYS A 358 -5.34 -7.98 -23.36
C LYS A 358 -4.18 -7.86 -24.35
N GLU A 359 -3.66 -6.66 -24.60
CA GLU A 359 -2.50 -6.47 -25.46
C GLU A 359 -1.32 -7.33 -24.97
N GLU A 360 -0.67 -8.04 -25.89
CA GLU A 360 0.47 -8.91 -25.55
C GLU A 360 1.56 -8.09 -24.84
N ASN A 361 1.84 -6.89 -25.38
CA ASN A 361 2.77 -5.92 -24.81
C ASN A 361 2.07 -4.60 -24.47
N LEU A 362 1.28 -4.60 -23.40
CA LEU A 362 0.58 -3.41 -22.89
C LEU A 362 1.53 -2.21 -22.66
N LEU A 363 2.75 -2.45 -22.21
CA LEU A 363 3.72 -1.37 -21.98
C LEU A 363 4.12 -0.69 -23.29
N GLU A 364 4.40 -1.46 -24.33
CA GLU A 364 4.72 -0.90 -25.64
C GLU A 364 3.56 -0.11 -26.23
N TYR A 365 2.32 -0.58 -26.05
CA TYR A 365 1.12 0.19 -26.42
C TYR A 365 1.08 1.55 -25.70
N ILE A 366 1.24 1.56 -24.37
CA ILE A 366 1.24 2.80 -23.56
C ILE A 366 2.32 3.78 -24.04
N LEU A 367 3.52 3.28 -24.36
CA LEU A 367 4.66 4.11 -24.78
C LEU A 367 4.54 4.63 -26.23
N LYS A 368 3.88 3.89 -27.13
CA LYS A 368 3.74 4.28 -28.55
C LYS A 368 2.67 5.34 -28.77
N GLU A 369 1.55 5.21 -28.10
CA GLU A 369 0.37 6.04 -28.38
C GLU A 369 0.43 7.43 -27.72
N ASP A 370 1.51 7.76 -27.00
CA ASP A 370 1.62 8.98 -26.17
C ASP A 370 0.33 9.21 -25.36
N VAL A 371 -0.29 8.12 -24.84
CA VAL A 371 -1.53 8.18 -24.03
C VAL A 371 -1.29 8.96 -22.73
N SER A 372 -0.04 9.28 -22.41
CA SER A 372 0.37 10.31 -21.46
C SER A 372 -0.24 11.68 -21.76
N ASN A 373 -0.53 11.99 -23.02
CA ASN A 373 -1.31 13.14 -23.47
C ASN A 373 -2.80 12.78 -23.54
N ILE A 374 -3.43 12.65 -22.37
CA ILE A 374 -4.90 12.56 -22.25
C ILE A 374 -5.48 13.88 -22.80
N GLN A 375 -5.84 13.90 -24.09
CA GLN A 375 -6.60 14.98 -24.72
C GLN A 375 -8.06 14.89 -24.27
N GLN A 376 -8.68 16.07 -24.20
CA GLN A 376 -9.79 16.49 -23.33
C GLN A 376 -10.96 15.53 -23.16
#